data_AF-A0A7C6TV59-F1
#
_entry.id   AF-A0A7C6TV59-F1
#
_cell.length_a   1.000
_cell.length_b   1.000
_cell.length_c   1.000
_cell.angle_alpha   90.00
_cell.angle_beta   90.00
_cell.angle_gamma   90.00
#
_symmetry.space_group_name_H-M   'P 1'
#
loop_
_entity.id
_entity.type
_entity.pdbx_description
1 polymer ?
#
loop_
_entity_poly.entity_id
_entity_poly.type
_entity_poly.pdbx_seq_one_letter_code
_entity_poly.pdbx_strand_id
1 'polypeptide(L)'
;MSRYNAPEDFMGGVYVIRFETADEAGDFLAQYSACPVWPVMTRGLRPNEVVVLALEPVAQHHCDFSQENNSLVLNPDYLGAEAVMFRRDDGLLDLFPRHSLETGYADEPPCGSDCGRCPSFREPCRGCPACYRYEE
;
A
#
# COMPACT_ATOMS: atom_id res chain seq x y z
N MET A 1 0.08 6.64 -19.20
CA MET A 1 -0.88 6.03 -18.24
C MET A 1 -0.81 4.54 -18.42
N SER A 2 -0.62 3.80 -17.33
CA SER A 2 -0.61 2.34 -17.34
C SER A 2 -1.87 1.85 -16.65
N ARG A 3 -2.49 0.79 -17.18
CA ARG A 3 -3.66 0.16 -16.58
C ARG A 3 -3.26 -1.25 -16.17
N TYR A 4 -3.48 -1.56 -14.91
CA TYR A 4 -3.25 -2.89 -14.34
C TYR A 4 -4.60 -3.56 -14.11
N ASN A 5 -4.71 -4.83 -14.49
CA ASN A 5 -5.91 -5.63 -14.30
C ASN A 5 -5.56 -6.89 -13.49
N ALA A 6 -6.31 -7.15 -12.42
CA ALA A 6 -6.15 -8.38 -11.68
C ALA A 6 -6.60 -9.61 -12.49
N PRO A 7 -5.95 -10.79 -12.32
CA PRO A 7 -4.89 -11.08 -11.36
C PRO A 7 -3.45 -11.00 -11.92
N GLU A 8 -3.24 -10.84 -13.23
CA GLU A 8 -1.91 -10.99 -13.84
C GLU A 8 -0.92 -9.88 -13.47
N ASP A 9 -1.45 -8.69 -13.17
CA ASP A 9 -0.65 -7.50 -12.92
C ASP A 9 -0.35 -7.25 -11.43
N PHE A 10 -0.92 -8.05 -10.54
CA PHE A 10 -0.91 -7.83 -9.11
C PHE A 10 -0.35 -9.00 -8.32
N MET A 11 0.06 -8.71 -7.10
CA MET A 11 0.27 -9.67 -6.04
C MET A 11 -0.52 -9.29 -4.80
N GLY A 12 -0.86 -10.30 -4.03
CA GLY A 12 -1.63 -10.17 -2.80
C GLY A 12 -0.75 -10.38 -1.58
N GLY A 13 -1.10 -9.73 -0.48
CA GLY A 13 -0.47 -10.05 0.79
C GLY A 13 -1.12 -9.36 1.98
N VAL A 14 -0.69 -9.78 3.17
CA VAL A 14 -1.17 -9.24 4.43
C VAL A 14 -0.03 -8.54 5.13
N TYR A 15 -0.25 -7.27 5.49
CA TYR A 15 0.61 -6.57 6.42
C TYR A 15 0.01 -6.58 7.83
N VAL A 16 0.89 -6.68 8.82
CA VAL A 16 0.60 -6.32 10.21
C VAL A 16 1.56 -5.20 10.58
N ILE A 17 1.02 -4.02 10.83
CA ILE A 17 1.77 -2.80 11.11
C ILE A 17 1.56 -2.45 12.58
N ARG A 18 2.64 -2.27 13.33
CA ARG A 18 2.60 -1.91 14.74
C ARG A 18 3.16 -0.50 14.95
N PHE A 19 2.38 0.34 15.61
CA PHE A 19 2.75 1.69 16.00
C PHE A 19 3.17 1.75 17.46
N GLU A 20 3.74 2.87 17.90
CA GLU A 20 4.11 3.06 19.30
C GLU A 20 2.85 3.16 20.17
N THR A 21 1.81 3.83 19.64
CA THR A 21 0.56 4.06 20.37
C THR A 21 -0.70 3.61 19.62
N ALA A 22 -1.79 3.44 20.37
CA ALA A 22 -3.11 3.14 19.79
C ALA A 22 -3.69 4.33 19.01
N ASP A 23 -3.32 5.55 19.39
CA ASP A 23 -3.78 6.77 18.72
C ASP A 23 -3.15 6.87 17.32
N GLU A 24 -1.84 6.62 17.19
CA GLU A 24 -1.15 6.56 15.89
C GLU A 24 -1.74 5.50 14.96
N ALA A 25 -2.05 4.31 15.49
CA ALA A 25 -2.72 3.26 14.71
C ALA A 25 -4.12 3.71 14.24
N GLY A 26 -4.84 4.46 15.07
CA GLY A 26 -6.13 5.06 14.74
C GLY A 26 -6.03 6.10 13.63
N ASP A 27 -5.06 7.00 13.72
CA ASP A 27 -4.79 8.04 12.73
C ASP A 27 -4.39 7.42 11.38
N PHE A 28 -3.55 6.39 11.40
CA PHE A 28 -3.18 5.64 10.20
C PHE A 28 -4.40 5.02 9.50
N LEU A 29 -5.29 4.36 10.24
CA LEU A 29 -6.53 3.81 9.68
C LEU A 29 -7.41 4.90 9.08
N ALA A 30 -7.59 6.02 9.78
CA ALA A 30 -8.41 7.12 9.30
C ALA A 30 -7.86 7.71 7.99
N GLN A 31 -6.55 7.89 7.91
CA GLN A 31 -5.89 8.50 6.76
C GLN A 31 -5.84 7.60 5.52
N TYR A 32 -5.65 6.28 5.70
CA TYR A 32 -5.40 5.35 4.60
C TYR A 32 -6.54 4.39 4.27
N SER A 33 -7.64 4.41 5.02
CA SER A 33 -8.82 3.54 4.78
C SER A 33 -9.41 3.60 3.37
N ALA A 34 -9.15 4.67 2.61
CA ALA A 34 -9.61 4.83 1.23
C ALA A 34 -8.54 4.47 0.18
N CYS A 35 -7.37 3.99 0.61
CA CYS A 35 -6.27 3.63 -0.27
C CYS A 35 -6.61 2.38 -1.09
N PRO A 36 -6.65 2.46 -2.43
CA PRO A 36 -7.10 1.35 -3.27
C PRO A 36 -6.08 0.20 -3.39
N VAL A 37 -4.79 0.46 -3.14
CA VAL A 37 -3.80 -0.63 -3.00
C VAL A 37 -3.88 -1.32 -1.64
N TRP A 38 -4.52 -0.70 -0.64
CA TRP A 38 -4.79 -1.28 0.67
C TRP A 38 -6.30 -1.37 0.91
N PRO A 39 -7.03 -2.13 0.06
CA PRO A 39 -8.49 -2.09 -0.01
C PRO A 39 -9.18 -2.55 1.28
N VAL A 40 -8.51 -3.33 2.13
CA VAL A 40 -9.03 -3.69 3.45
C VAL A 40 -8.00 -3.30 4.50
N MET A 41 -8.42 -2.44 5.42
CA MET A 41 -7.64 -2.05 6.58
C MET A 41 -8.50 -2.17 7.83
N THR A 42 -7.96 -2.78 8.88
CA THR A 42 -8.67 -2.98 10.13
C THR A 42 -7.72 -3.01 11.33
N ARG A 43 -8.27 -2.96 12.54
CA ARG A 43 -7.48 -3.09 13.76
C ARG A 43 -6.92 -4.52 13.89
N GLY A 44 -5.69 -4.61 14.37
CA GLY A 44 -5.03 -5.87 14.68
C GLY A 44 -5.47 -6.47 16.02
N LEU A 45 -4.71 -7.45 16.49
CA LEU A 45 -4.97 -8.12 17.76
C LEU A 45 -4.63 -7.22 18.95
N ARG A 46 -3.66 -6.32 18.79
CA ARG A 46 -3.29 -5.32 19.80
C ARG A 46 -3.88 -3.94 19.46
N PRO A 47 -4.09 -3.07 20.46
CA PRO A 47 -4.65 -1.73 20.24
C PRO A 47 -3.82 -0.84 19.31
N ASN A 48 -2.51 -1.05 19.24
CA ASN A 48 -1.56 -0.30 18.41
C ASN A 48 -1.18 -1.03 17.10
N GLU A 49 -1.97 -2.04 16.71
CA GLU A 49 -1.74 -2.78 15.46
C GLU A 49 -2.83 -2.47 14.42
N VAL A 50 -2.41 -2.45 13.16
CA VAL A 50 -3.25 -2.37 11.98
C VAL A 50 -2.95 -3.56 11.09
N VAL A 51 -4.00 -4.22 10.60
CA VAL A 51 -3.90 -5.29 9.61
C VAL A 51 -4.39 -4.74 8.27
N VAL A 52 -3.59 -4.99 7.24
CA VAL A 52 -3.88 -4.52 5.88
C VAL A 52 -3.89 -5.72 4.94
N LEU A 53 -4.94 -5.85 4.15
CA LEU A 53 -4.93 -6.65 2.94
C LEU A 53 -4.45 -5.76 1.80
N ALA A 54 -3.29 -6.07 1.26
CA ALA A 54 -2.66 -5.29 0.20
C ALA A 54 -2.81 -5.95 -1.17
N LEU A 55 -3.01 -5.11 -2.16
CA LEU A 55 -3.07 -5.40 -3.58
C LEU A 55 -1.98 -4.55 -4.25
N GLU A 56 -0.82 -5.14 -4.46
CA GLU A 56 0.38 -4.43 -4.95
C GLU A 56 0.66 -4.83 -6.40
N PRO A 57 0.96 -3.88 -7.31
CA PRO A 57 1.42 -4.24 -8.65
C PRO A 57 2.67 -5.13 -8.60
N VAL A 58 2.77 -6.12 -9.49
CA VAL A 58 3.97 -6.98 -9.59
C VAL A 58 5.18 -6.18 -10.08
N ALA A 59 4.97 -5.32 -11.06
CA ALA A 59 6.01 -4.48 -11.64
C ALA A 59 6.04 -3.12 -10.95
N GLN A 60 7.09 -2.89 -10.14
CA GLN A 60 7.30 -1.64 -9.44
C GLN A 60 8.75 -1.19 -9.55
N HIS A 61 8.96 0.13 -9.68
CA HIS A 61 10.28 0.70 -9.91
C HIS A 61 11.00 1.16 -8.64
N HIS A 62 10.28 1.37 -7.54
CA HIS A 62 10.80 2.09 -6.38
C HIS A 62 10.76 1.31 -5.07
N CYS A 63 9.88 0.33 -4.98
CA CYS A 63 9.76 -0.55 -3.83
C CYS A 63 9.81 -2.00 -4.30
N ASP A 64 10.52 -2.81 -3.55
CA ASP A 64 10.39 -4.26 -3.61
C ASP A 64 9.36 -4.68 -2.56
N PHE A 65 8.35 -5.43 -2.98
CA PHE A 65 7.30 -5.94 -2.12
C PHE A 65 7.22 -7.48 -2.17
N SER A 66 8.30 -8.13 -2.64
CA SER A 66 8.51 -9.56 -2.48
C SER A 66 8.49 -9.97 -1.00
N GLN A 67 8.31 -11.26 -0.73
CA GLN A 67 8.29 -11.78 0.63
C GLN A 67 9.63 -11.55 1.35
N GLU A 68 10.73 -11.68 0.62
CA GLU A 68 12.09 -11.71 1.16
C GLU A 68 12.68 -10.31 1.39
N ASN A 69 12.35 -9.35 0.51
CA ASN A 69 12.97 -8.02 0.50
C ASN A 69 11.94 -6.89 0.63
N ASN A 70 10.80 -7.15 1.28
CA ASN A 70 9.72 -6.17 1.38
C ASN A 70 10.21 -4.84 1.99
N SER A 71 10.07 -3.76 1.23
CA SER A 71 10.63 -2.45 1.55
C SER A 71 10.05 -1.86 2.83
N LEU A 72 8.76 -2.09 3.12
CA LEU A 72 8.10 -1.60 4.33
C LEU A 72 8.45 -2.43 5.56
N VAL A 73 8.71 -3.74 5.39
CA VAL A 73 9.23 -4.58 6.48
C VAL A 73 10.64 -4.14 6.88
N LEU A 74 11.48 -3.83 5.90
CA LEU A 74 12.86 -3.38 6.14
C LEU A 74 12.93 -1.94 6.69
N ASN A 75 11.93 -1.10 6.38
CA ASN A 75 11.90 0.32 6.74
C ASN A 75 10.51 0.70 7.29
N PRO A 76 10.11 0.20 8.48
CA PRO A 76 8.80 0.44 9.05
C PRO A 76 8.56 1.92 9.40
N ASP A 77 9.62 2.67 9.64
CA ASP A 77 9.62 4.11 9.90
C ASP A 77 9.05 4.92 8.73
N TYR A 78 9.02 4.38 7.51
CA TYR A 78 8.38 5.02 6.37
C TYR A 78 6.87 5.20 6.55
N LEU A 79 6.25 4.41 7.43
CA LEU A 79 4.85 4.53 7.81
C LEU A 79 4.66 5.22 9.16
N GLY A 80 5.76 5.64 9.81
CA GLY A 80 5.74 6.02 11.23
C GLY A 80 5.49 4.84 12.17
N ALA A 81 5.74 3.60 11.72
CA ALA A 81 5.51 2.39 12.50
C ALA A 81 6.79 1.95 13.23
N GLU A 82 6.64 1.28 14.37
CA GLU A 82 7.75 0.59 15.05
C GLU A 82 8.18 -0.67 14.31
N ALA A 83 7.21 -1.37 13.72
CA ALA A 83 7.44 -2.65 13.07
C ALA A 83 6.37 -2.92 12.01
N VAL A 84 6.80 -3.58 10.93
CA VAL A 84 5.92 -4.07 9.88
C VAL A 84 6.26 -5.53 9.63
N MET A 85 5.23 -6.37 9.57
CA MET A 85 5.33 -7.76 9.12
C MET A 85 4.55 -7.91 7.84
N PHE A 86 5.06 -8.72 6.91
CA PHE A 86 4.40 -8.98 5.64
C PHE A 86 4.37 -10.48 5.35
N ARG A 87 3.24 -10.95 4.85
CA ARG A 87 3.09 -12.27 4.25
C ARG A 87 2.44 -12.15 2.89
N ARG A 88 3.18 -12.51 1.84
CA ARG A 88 2.64 -12.67 0.49
C ARG A 88 1.74 -13.88 0.44
N ASP A 89 0.58 -13.69 -0.19
CA ASP A 89 -0.37 -14.74 -0.52
C ASP A 89 -1.19 -14.27 -1.72
N ASP A 90 -0.77 -14.68 -2.91
CA ASP A 90 -1.40 -14.29 -4.17
C ASP A 90 -2.81 -14.90 -4.32
N GLY A 91 -3.18 -15.92 -3.51
CA GLY A 91 -4.55 -16.42 -3.44
C GLY A 91 -5.55 -15.37 -2.96
N LEU A 92 -5.07 -14.32 -2.29
CA LEU A 92 -5.91 -13.20 -1.86
C LEU A 92 -6.42 -12.34 -3.03
N LEU A 93 -5.82 -12.46 -4.22
CA LEU A 93 -6.29 -11.78 -5.44
C LEU A 93 -7.71 -12.22 -5.82
N ASP A 94 -8.11 -13.43 -5.47
CA ASP A 94 -9.45 -13.98 -5.72
C ASP A 94 -10.55 -13.18 -5.00
N LEU A 95 -10.21 -12.40 -3.98
CA LEU A 95 -11.13 -11.51 -3.27
C LEU A 95 -11.46 -10.23 -4.05
N PHE A 96 -10.70 -9.94 -5.10
CA PHE A 96 -10.79 -8.71 -5.89
C PHE A 96 -11.02 -9.01 -7.38
N PRO A 97 -12.03 -9.82 -7.75
CA PRO A 97 -12.28 -10.15 -9.14
C PRO A 97 -12.61 -8.86 -9.89
N ARG A 98 -11.91 -8.60 -11.01
CA ARG A 98 -12.09 -7.43 -11.88
C ARG A 98 -11.60 -6.10 -11.29
N HIS A 99 -10.76 -6.12 -10.26
CA HIS A 99 -10.11 -4.91 -9.82
C HIS A 99 -9.18 -4.40 -10.93
N SER A 100 -9.47 -3.20 -11.44
CA SER A 100 -8.61 -2.50 -12.38
C SER A 100 -8.11 -1.21 -11.76
N LEU A 101 -6.83 -0.96 -11.95
CA LEU A 101 -6.14 0.15 -11.33
C LEU A 101 -5.45 0.97 -12.42
N GLU A 102 -5.92 2.20 -12.63
CA GLU A 102 -5.27 3.12 -13.55
C GLU A 102 -4.23 3.96 -12.84
N THR A 103 -3.02 4.00 -13.41
CA THR A 103 -1.91 4.80 -12.91
C THR A 103 -1.51 5.86 -13.92
N GLY A 104 -1.36 7.10 -13.44
CA GLY A 104 -0.83 8.21 -14.23
C GLY A 104 0.69 8.11 -14.33
N TYR A 105 1.23 8.14 -15.55
CA TYR A 105 2.66 8.36 -15.81
C TYR A 105 2.82 9.69 -16.55
N ALA A 106 3.73 10.54 -16.07
CA ALA A 106 4.52 11.42 -16.93
C ALA A 106 5.80 10.65 -17.33
N ASP A 107 6.43 10.99 -18.45
CA ASP A 107 7.59 10.27 -19.03
C ASP A 107 8.92 10.42 -18.23
N GLU A 108 8.88 11.07 -17.07
CA GLU A 108 9.94 11.00 -16.06
C GLU A 108 9.57 9.94 -15.02
N PRO A 109 10.55 9.21 -14.44
CA PRO A 109 10.27 8.23 -13.37
C PRO A 109 9.38 8.93 -12.35
N PRO A 110 8.30 8.31 -11.84
CA PRO A 110 7.30 9.05 -11.10
C PRO A 110 7.96 9.69 -9.88
N CYS A 111 8.31 10.98 -10.03
CA CYS A 111 8.36 11.85 -8.90
C CYS A 111 6.93 11.86 -8.40
N GLY A 112 6.79 11.71 -7.08
CA GLY A 112 5.56 12.11 -6.42
C GLY A 112 5.10 13.38 -7.07
N SER A 113 3.93 13.29 -7.71
CA SER A 113 3.26 14.46 -8.23
C SER A 113 3.30 15.52 -7.14
N ASP A 114 3.39 16.78 -7.52
CA ASP A 114 3.11 17.95 -6.70
C ASP A 114 1.62 17.95 -6.27
N CYS A 115 1.19 16.84 -5.70
CA CYS A 115 0.06 16.73 -4.83
C CYS A 115 0.47 17.56 -3.62
N GLY A 116 0.12 18.85 -3.59
CA GLY A 116 0.13 19.67 -2.37
C GLY A 116 -0.77 19.12 -1.23
N ARG A 117 -1.18 17.85 -1.34
CA ARG A 117 -1.96 17.03 -0.40
C ARG A 117 -1.40 15.61 -0.28
N CYS A 118 -0.26 15.27 -0.89
CA CYS A 118 0.44 14.01 -0.60
C CYS A 118 0.99 14.20 0.81
N PRO A 119 0.32 13.63 1.82
CA PRO A 119 0.79 13.80 3.16
C PRO A 119 2.11 13.07 3.14
N SER A 120 3.10 13.79 3.60
CA SER A 120 4.17 13.09 4.20
C SER A 120 3.67 11.90 5.05
N PHE A 121 3.96 10.60 4.85
CA PHE A 121 4.16 9.84 6.09
C PHE A 121 5.34 10.51 6.84
N ARG A 122 6.39 10.90 6.11
CA ARG A 122 6.92 12.30 6.02
C ARG A 122 7.72 12.62 4.73
N GLU A 123 7.98 11.66 3.81
CA GLU A 123 8.05 11.86 2.32
C GLU A 123 7.94 10.55 1.45
N PRO A 124 6.86 9.74 1.44
CA PRO A 124 6.78 8.57 0.56
C PRO A 124 6.20 8.97 -0.80
N CYS A 125 7.09 9.46 -1.64
CA CYS A 125 6.90 9.45 -3.07
C CYS A 125 8.10 8.83 -3.77
N ARG A 126 8.44 7.63 -3.31
CA ARG A 126 9.21 6.64 -4.07
C ARG A 126 8.33 5.42 -4.30
N GLY A 127 7.19 5.59 -4.97
CA GLY A 127 6.30 4.46 -5.28
C GLY A 127 4.80 4.71 -5.20
N CYS A 128 4.32 5.96 -5.19
CA CYS A 128 2.89 6.22 -5.31
C CYS A 128 2.55 6.54 -6.78
N PRO A 129 2.18 5.56 -7.61
CA PRO A 129 1.24 5.88 -8.66
C PRO A 129 -0.08 6.26 -7.99
N ALA A 130 -0.70 7.32 -8.49
CA ALA A 130 -2.10 7.33 -8.92
C ALA A 130 -3.12 8.21 -8.20
N CYS A 131 -3.83 8.94 -9.07
CA CYS A 131 -5.27 9.00 -9.02
C CYS A 131 -5.83 7.63 -9.44
N TYR A 132 -5.91 6.70 -8.50
CA TYR A 132 -6.58 5.43 -8.72
C TYR A 132 -8.09 5.65 -8.80
N ARG A 133 -8.73 5.16 -9.85
CA ARG A 133 -10.19 5.17 -9.98
C ARG A 133 -10.68 3.73 -10.00
N TYR A 134 -11.66 3.45 -9.14
CA TYR A 134 -12.45 2.23 -9.24
C TYR A 134 -13.32 2.36 -10.49
N GLU A 135 -13.28 1.36 -11.36
CA GLU A 135 -14.31 1.18 -12.38
C GLU A 135 -15.17 0.01 -11.91
N GLU A 136 -16.49 0.24 -11.81
CA GLU A 136 -17.50 -0.79 -11.48
C GLU A 136 -17.74 -1.76 -12.65
#